data_AF-A0A7W7YG15-F1
#
_entry.id   AF-A0A7W7YG15-F1
#
_cell.length_a   1.000
_cell.length_b   1.000
_cell.length_c   1.000
_cell.angle_alpha   90.00
_cell.angle_beta   90.00
_cell.angle_gamma   90.00
#
_symmetry.space_group_name_H-M   'P 1'
#
loop_
_entity.id
_entity.type
_entity.pdbx_description
1 polymer ?
#
loop_
_entity_poly.entity_id
_entity_poly.type
_entity_poly.pdbx_seq_one_letter_code
_entity_poly.pdbx_strand_id
1 'polypeptide(L)'
;MQKLVSLFRIAIRSIKLGFAQRQPQAWELELEKFRVDQAGRTRAALQLLAKLSDAARRRFSEPVLLRLLAAGWREGRRLPPEELAALQAVAAHPFPTVVTDGLSEFGGLTLYPHSGLGRFAWIGEVDKDLTEHQSQLERLLERSLHPIGFSNIFDDDGLVIYSDDAGRLFADGEMGSENPGDSRIDYLAASFDRALEIMLRYSAKSDEWPGVPASGMWCYNKVSADAAHSIS
;
A
#
# COMPACT_ATOMS: atom_id res chain seq x y z
N MET A 1 -11.19 19.92 20.32
CA MET A 1 -10.66 19.87 21.70
C MET A 1 -11.64 19.37 22.77
N GLN A 2 -12.93 19.73 22.74
CA GLN A 2 -13.89 19.32 23.80
C GLN A 2 -14.19 17.81 23.90
N LYS A 3 -14.05 17.04 22.81
CA LYS A 3 -14.25 15.57 22.83
C LYS A 3 -13.10 14.78 23.47
N LEU A 4 -11.87 15.32 23.46
CA LEU A 4 -10.69 14.72 24.12
C LEU A 4 -10.82 14.74 25.65
N VAL A 5 -11.42 15.81 26.20
CA VAL A 5 -11.68 15.94 27.63
C VAL A 5 -12.79 14.97 28.10
N SER A 6 -13.71 14.59 27.21
CA SER A 6 -14.83 13.70 27.54
C SER A 6 -14.40 12.23 27.67
N LEU A 7 -13.51 11.75 26.79
CA LEU A 7 -12.97 10.39 26.90
C LEU A 7 -12.07 10.23 28.13
N PHE A 8 -11.29 11.26 28.45
CA PHE A 8 -10.53 11.30 29.72
C PHE A 8 -11.44 11.25 30.96
N ARG A 9 -12.61 11.89 30.93
CA ARG A 9 -13.55 11.85 32.08
C ARG A 9 -14.23 10.49 32.27
N ILE A 10 -14.47 9.73 31.20
CA ILE A 10 -15.02 8.37 31.30
C ILE A 10 -13.97 7.41 31.86
N ALA A 11 -12.71 7.54 31.43
CA ALA A 11 -11.60 6.78 32.01
C ALA A 11 -11.38 7.09 33.51
N ILE A 12 -11.60 8.34 33.94
CA ILE A 12 -11.37 8.74 35.35
C ILE A 12 -12.52 8.30 36.28
N ARG A 13 -13.77 8.16 35.81
CA ARG A 13 -14.89 7.75 36.67
C ARG A 13 -14.96 6.26 36.99
N SER A 14 -14.28 5.40 36.23
CA SER A 14 -14.13 3.98 36.56
C SER A 14 -13.05 3.70 37.62
N ILE A 15 -12.31 4.74 38.05
CA ILE A 15 -11.23 4.66 39.05
C ILE A 15 -11.79 4.83 40.47
N LYS A 16 -12.69 3.92 40.85
CA LYS A 16 -13.01 3.65 42.27
C LYS A 16 -12.80 2.18 42.64
N LEU A 17 -12.24 1.39 41.73
CA LEU A 17 -11.80 0.02 41.97
C LEU A 17 -10.29 0.03 41.81
N GLY A 18 -9.57 -0.27 42.90
CA GLY A 18 -8.12 -0.10 43.07
C GLY A 18 -7.23 -0.95 42.18
N PHE A 19 -7.34 -0.81 40.87
CA PHE A 19 -6.33 -1.25 39.93
C PHE A 19 -5.27 -0.15 39.80
N ALA A 20 -4.02 -0.49 40.11
CA ALA A 20 -2.89 0.37 39.85
C ALA A 20 -2.93 0.81 38.38
N GLN A 21 -2.94 2.13 38.13
CA GLN A 21 -2.84 2.66 36.79
C GLN A 21 -1.48 2.25 36.22
N ARG A 22 -1.47 1.22 35.36
CA ARG A 22 -0.29 0.91 34.54
C ARG A 22 -0.04 2.11 33.63
N GLN A 23 1.19 2.61 33.61
CA GLN A 23 1.58 3.60 32.63
C GLN A 23 1.61 2.95 31.24
N PRO A 24 0.98 3.58 30.23
CA PRO A 24 1.00 3.05 28.88
C PRO A 24 2.44 2.99 28.35
N GLN A 25 2.75 1.94 27.59
CA GLN A 25 4.03 1.78 26.92
C GLN A 25 4.13 2.74 25.72
N ALA A 26 5.35 3.05 25.29
CA ALA A 26 5.59 4.00 24.20
C ALA A 26 4.85 3.60 22.90
N TRP A 27 4.81 2.32 22.55
CA TRP A 27 4.10 1.85 21.36
C TRP A 27 2.58 2.02 21.45
N GLU A 28 1.99 1.95 22.65
CA GLU A 28 0.55 2.18 22.86
C GLU A 28 0.20 3.65 22.59
N LEU A 29 1.10 4.57 22.96
CA LEU A 29 0.95 5.99 22.68
C LEU A 29 1.08 6.31 21.19
N GLU A 30 2.07 5.73 20.51
CA GLU A 30 2.24 5.89 19.05
C GLU A 30 1.06 5.30 18.27
N LEU A 31 0.55 4.14 18.71
CA LEU A 31 -0.66 3.55 18.18
C LEU A 31 -1.87 4.49 18.30
N GLU A 32 -2.07 5.08 19.46
CA GLU A 32 -3.21 5.98 19.68
C GLU A 32 -3.07 7.27 18.86
N LYS A 33 -1.86 7.84 18.76
CA LYS A 33 -1.59 8.98 17.86
C LYS A 33 -1.95 8.64 16.42
N PHE A 34 -1.47 7.49 15.93
CA PHE A 34 -1.76 7.03 14.59
C PHE A 34 -3.27 6.88 14.35
N ARG A 35 -4.01 6.26 15.29
CA ARG A 35 -5.47 6.11 15.19
C ARG A 35 -6.20 7.44 15.13
N VAL A 36 -5.80 8.40 15.97
CA VAL A 36 -6.38 9.74 15.97
C VAL A 36 -6.12 10.45 14.64
N ASP A 37 -4.91 10.34 14.11
CA ASP A 37 -4.53 10.92 12.82
C ASP A 37 -5.30 10.29 11.66
N GLN A 38 -5.42 8.96 11.61
CA GLN A 38 -6.21 8.27 10.58
C GLN A 38 -7.69 8.62 10.65
N ALA A 39 -8.27 8.75 11.85
CA ALA A 39 -9.64 9.21 12.01
C ALA A 39 -9.82 10.65 11.50
N GLY A 40 -8.82 11.52 11.72
CA GLY A 40 -8.77 12.87 11.16
C GLY A 40 -8.75 12.86 9.62
N ARG A 41 -7.84 12.08 9.03
CA ARG A 41 -7.70 11.93 7.57
C ARG A 41 -8.97 11.36 6.93
N THR A 42 -9.58 10.35 7.54
CA THR A 42 -10.83 9.74 7.07
C THR A 42 -11.98 10.75 7.07
N ARG A 43 -12.08 11.58 8.12
CA ARG A 43 -13.10 12.65 8.17
C ARG A 43 -12.90 13.68 7.06
N ALA A 44 -11.65 14.08 6.81
CA ALA A 44 -11.33 14.98 5.71
C ALA A 44 -11.62 14.35 4.34
N ALA A 45 -11.30 13.06 4.17
CA ALA A 45 -11.58 12.29 2.96
C ALA A 45 -13.09 12.26 2.63
N LEU A 46 -13.96 12.04 3.63
CA LEU A 46 -15.42 12.08 3.42
C LEU A 46 -15.91 13.42 2.88
N GLN A 47 -15.33 14.55 3.34
CA GLN A 47 -15.68 15.88 2.83
C GLN A 47 -15.22 16.10 1.38
N LEU A 48 -14.12 15.45 0.99
CA LEU A 48 -13.55 15.56 -0.35
C LEU A 48 -14.21 14.61 -1.35
N LEU A 49 -14.68 13.45 -0.89
CA LEU A 49 -15.40 12.48 -1.72
C LEU A 49 -16.59 13.12 -2.43
N ALA A 50 -17.33 13.99 -1.72
CA ALA A 50 -18.46 14.74 -2.28
C ALA A 50 -18.07 15.71 -3.40
N LYS A 51 -16.79 16.10 -3.50
CA LYS A 51 -16.26 17.07 -4.46
C LYS A 51 -15.59 16.44 -5.68
N LEU A 52 -15.44 15.12 -5.73
CA LEU A 52 -14.85 14.43 -6.87
C LEU A 52 -15.75 14.49 -8.11
N SER A 53 -15.17 14.50 -9.31
CA SER A 53 -15.95 14.34 -10.54
C SER A 53 -16.61 12.95 -10.63
N ASP A 54 -17.62 12.83 -11.50
CA ASP A 54 -18.23 11.52 -11.80
C ASP A 54 -17.22 10.54 -12.42
N ALA A 55 -16.25 11.04 -13.18
CA ALA A 55 -15.20 10.20 -13.77
C ALA A 55 -14.32 9.59 -12.68
N ALA A 56 -13.86 10.40 -11.71
CA ALA A 56 -13.09 9.92 -10.58
C ALA A 56 -13.88 8.91 -9.72
N ARG A 57 -15.17 9.17 -9.48
CA ARG A 57 -16.06 8.27 -8.72
C ARG A 57 -16.34 6.94 -9.42
N ARG A 58 -16.27 6.88 -10.75
CA ARG A 58 -16.44 5.64 -11.53
C ARG A 58 -15.16 4.83 -11.66
N ARG A 59 -13.99 5.46 -11.51
CA ARG A 59 -12.67 4.80 -11.64
C ARG A 59 -12.39 3.82 -10.50
N PHE A 60 -12.84 4.14 -9.29
CA PHE A 60 -12.61 3.34 -8.09
C PHE A 60 -13.88 3.20 -7.26
N SER A 61 -14.01 2.08 -6.54
CA SER A 61 -15.07 1.97 -5.51
C SER A 61 -14.93 3.00 -4.39
N GLU A 62 -16.05 3.40 -3.79
CA GLU A 62 -16.06 4.39 -2.70
C GLU A 62 -15.11 4.07 -1.52
N PRO A 63 -15.02 2.81 -1.03
CA PRO A 63 -14.05 2.47 0.02
C PRO A 63 -12.60 2.71 -0.39
N VAL A 64 -12.26 2.48 -1.66
CA VAL A 64 -10.91 2.72 -2.21
C VAL A 64 -10.67 4.23 -2.33
N LEU A 65 -11.64 4.99 -2.84
CA LEU A 65 -11.54 6.45 -2.94
C LEU A 65 -11.31 7.11 -1.58
N LEU A 66 -12.04 6.69 -0.54
CA LEU A 66 -11.85 7.23 0.79
C LEU A 66 -10.43 7.03 1.32
N ARG A 67 -9.80 5.89 1.00
CA ARG A 67 -8.43 5.58 1.42
C ARG A 67 -7.40 6.34 0.60
N LEU A 68 -7.58 6.45 -0.71
CA LEU A 68 -6.74 7.30 -1.56
C LEU A 68 -6.80 8.77 -1.09
N LEU A 69 -8.01 9.28 -0.82
CA LEU A 69 -8.20 10.63 -0.29
C LEU A 69 -7.55 10.79 1.10
N ALA A 70 -7.67 9.80 1.99
CA ALA A 70 -7.01 9.82 3.29
C ALA A 70 -5.48 9.78 3.18
N ALA A 71 -4.94 9.10 2.17
CA ALA A 71 -3.52 9.09 1.83
C ALA A 71 -3.01 10.39 1.19
N GLY A 72 -3.92 11.30 0.80
CA GLY A 72 -3.58 12.60 0.21
C GLY A 72 -3.78 12.70 -1.29
N TRP A 73 -4.26 11.65 -1.97
CA TRP A 73 -4.61 11.73 -3.39
C TRP A 73 -5.74 12.73 -3.63
N ARG A 74 -5.70 13.47 -4.73
CA ARG A 74 -6.77 14.37 -5.18
C ARG A 74 -6.87 14.27 -6.69
N GLU A 75 -8.05 14.52 -7.24
CA GLU A 75 -8.21 14.64 -8.68
C GLU A 75 -7.29 15.76 -9.23
N GLY A 76 -6.54 15.44 -10.28
CA GLY A 76 -5.55 16.35 -10.87
C GLY A 76 -4.25 16.50 -10.07
N ARG A 77 -4.06 15.77 -8.96
CA ARG A 77 -2.78 15.71 -8.26
C ARG A 77 -1.68 15.23 -9.21
N ARG A 78 -0.50 15.83 -9.09
CA ARG A 78 0.73 15.42 -9.75
C ARG A 78 1.87 15.42 -8.73
N LEU A 79 2.72 14.40 -8.80
CA LEU A 79 4.01 14.33 -8.13
C LEU A 79 4.86 15.49 -8.65
N PRO A 80 5.58 16.23 -7.78
CA PRO A 80 6.47 17.29 -8.23
C PRO A 80 7.46 16.78 -9.29
N PRO A 81 7.70 17.54 -10.38
CA PRO A 81 8.58 17.10 -11.47
C PRO A 81 9.98 16.69 -11.00
N GLU A 82 10.52 17.37 -9.99
CA GLU A 82 11.81 17.09 -9.39
C GLU A 82 11.85 15.73 -8.67
N GLU A 83 10.76 15.34 -8.00
CA GLU A 83 10.65 14.04 -7.35
C GLU A 83 10.51 12.92 -8.39
N LEU A 84 9.71 13.15 -9.44
CA LEU A 84 9.59 12.20 -10.55
C LEU A 84 10.91 12.02 -11.30
N ALA A 85 11.63 13.12 -11.55
CA ALA A 85 12.95 13.09 -12.18
C ALA A 85 13.98 12.35 -11.30
N ALA A 86 13.91 12.51 -9.98
CA ALA A 86 14.78 11.77 -9.05
C ALA A 86 14.54 10.26 -9.12
N LEU A 87 13.29 9.81 -9.26
CA LEU A 87 12.95 8.40 -9.47
C LEU A 87 13.47 7.89 -10.82
N GLN A 88 13.30 8.66 -11.89
CA GLN A 88 13.80 8.30 -13.22
C GLN A 88 15.33 8.25 -13.27
N ALA A 89 16.02 9.10 -12.50
CA ALA A 89 17.49 9.16 -12.49
C ALA A 89 18.14 7.90 -11.87
N VAL A 90 17.39 7.13 -11.08
CA VAL A 90 17.88 5.89 -10.45
C VAL A 90 17.31 4.63 -11.11
N ALA A 91 16.43 4.78 -12.10
CA ALA A 91 15.84 3.67 -12.80
C ALA A 91 16.86 2.98 -13.72
N ALA A 92 16.85 1.65 -13.73
CA ALA A 92 17.70 0.87 -14.64
C ALA A 92 17.37 1.11 -16.12
N HIS A 93 16.10 1.37 -16.41
CA HIS A 93 15.57 1.65 -17.74
C HIS A 93 14.72 2.94 -17.71
N PRO A 94 14.58 3.67 -18.83
CA PRO A 94 13.67 4.80 -18.90
C PRO A 94 12.22 4.36 -18.60
N PHE A 95 11.52 5.14 -17.77
CA PHE A 95 10.12 4.85 -17.48
C PHE A 95 9.23 5.05 -18.71
N PRO A 96 8.41 4.06 -19.10
CA PRO A 96 7.41 4.23 -20.13
C PRO A 96 6.30 5.17 -19.64
N THR A 97 5.49 5.68 -20.57
CA THR A 97 4.42 6.64 -20.27
C THR A 97 3.46 6.11 -19.21
N VAL A 98 3.09 4.84 -19.26
CA VAL A 98 2.15 4.24 -18.29
C VAL A 98 2.70 4.23 -16.85
N VAL A 99 4.01 3.99 -16.68
CA VAL A 99 4.69 4.05 -15.38
C VAL A 99 4.80 5.49 -14.91
N THR A 100 5.20 6.39 -15.82
CA THR A 100 5.34 7.82 -15.55
C THR A 100 4.00 8.44 -15.13
N ASP A 101 2.90 8.10 -15.80
CA ASP A 101 1.55 8.58 -15.49
C ASP A 101 1.09 8.05 -14.12
N GLY A 102 1.33 6.76 -13.84
CA GLY A 102 1.01 6.16 -12.55
C GLY A 102 1.77 6.81 -11.39
N LEU A 103 3.10 6.97 -11.52
CA LEU A 103 3.93 7.64 -10.52
C LEU A 103 3.63 9.14 -10.41
N SER A 104 3.34 9.81 -11.53
CA SER A 104 2.93 11.20 -11.50
C SER A 104 1.62 11.38 -10.74
N GLU A 105 0.65 10.49 -10.89
CA GLU A 105 -0.61 10.62 -10.15
C GLU A 105 -0.51 10.17 -8.68
N PHE A 106 0.13 9.02 -8.44
CA PHE A 106 0.08 8.30 -7.15
C PHE A 106 1.40 8.27 -6.38
N GLY A 107 2.51 8.70 -6.96
CA GLY A 107 3.81 8.77 -6.27
C GLY A 107 3.74 9.66 -5.03
N GLY A 108 4.56 9.36 -4.01
CA GLY A 108 4.57 10.02 -2.71
C GLY A 108 3.37 9.70 -1.80
N LEU A 109 2.49 8.77 -2.20
CA LEU A 109 1.37 8.35 -1.35
C LEU A 109 1.80 7.19 -0.44
N THR A 110 1.46 7.30 0.84
CA THR A 110 1.44 6.17 1.77
C THR A 110 0.02 5.64 1.92
N LEU A 111 -0.21 4.43 1.43
CA LEU A 111 -1.48 3.75 1.45
C LEU A 111 -1.59 2.88 2.69
N TYR A 112 -2.56 3.16 3.55
CA TYR A 112 -2.82 2.36 4.75
C TYR A 112 -4.07 1.49 4.58
N PRO A 113 -3.98 0.20 4.94
CA PRO A 113 -5.10 -0.67 5.26
C PRO A 113 -6.05 -0.14 6.34
N HIS A 114 -7.26 -0.71 6.37
CA HIS A 114 -8.32 -0.35 7.32
C HIS A 114 -7.89 -0.41 8.79
N SER A 115 -7.12 -1.42 9.19
CA SER A 115 -6.65 -1.61 10.58
C SER A 115 -5.42 -0.78 10.94
N GLY A 116 -4.70 -0.25 9.95
CA GLY A 116 -3.66 0.76 10.16
C GLY A 116 -2.56 0.36 11.15
N LEU A 117 -2.25 -0.92 11.30
CA LEU A 117 -1.09 -1.33 12.09
C LEU A 117 -0.15 -2.19 11.28
N GLY A 118 1.10 -1.74 11.18
CA GLY A 118 2.20 -2.44 10.55
C GLY A 118 2.15 -2.44 9.03
N ARG A 119 0.96 -2.48 8.43
CA ARG A 119 0.75 -2.69 7.00
C ARG A 119 0.60 -1.36 6.24
N PHE A 120 1.31 -1.19 5.13
CA PHE A 120 1.21 -0.04 4.24
C PHE A 120 1.83 -0.34 2.86
N ALA A 121 1.55 0.52 1.89
CA ALA A 121 2.33 0.61 0.66
C ALA A 121 2.79 2.05 0.43
N TRP A 122 4.07 2.22 0.07
CA TRP A 122 4.63 3.48 -0.40
C TRP A 122 4.76 3.43 -1.91
N ILE A 123 4.14 4.39 -2.60
CA ILE A 123 4.25 4.53 -4.05
C ILE A 123 5.24 5.64 -4.35
N GLY A 124 6.18 5.42 -5.27
CA GLY A 124 7.22 6.38 -5.64
C GLY A 124 8.37 6.47 -4.63
N GLU A 125 8.60 5.41 -3.85
CA GLU A 125 9.81 5.24 -3.04
C GLU A 125 10.52 3.97 -3.54
N VAL A 126 11.79 4.10 -3.92
CA VAL A 126 12.57 3.02 -4.55
C VAL A 126 13.95 2.99 -3.91
N ASP A 127 14.41 1.79 -3.56
CA ASP A 127 15.76 1.55 -3.09
C ASP A 127 16.69 1.32 -4.29
N LYS A 128 17.84 1.99 -4.27
CA LYS A 128 18.83 1.95 -5.36
C LYS A 128 19.58 0.62 -5.39
N ASP A 129 19.57 -0.11 -4.28
CA ASP A 129 20.31 -1.36 -4.12
C ASP A 129 19.59 -2.57 -4.75
N LEU A 130 18.42 -2.37 -5.39
CA LEU A 130 17.60 -3.42 -6.02
C LEU A 130 18.10 -3.91 -7.40
N THR A 131 19.20 -3.34 -7.91
CA THR A 131 19.59 -3.47 -9.33
C THR A 131 19.92 -4.91 -9.75
N GLU A 132 20.66 -5.66 -8.92
CA GLU A 132 21.07 -7.03 -9.25
C GLU A 132 19.88 -7.99 -9.27
N HIS A 133 19.00 -7.88 -8.27
CA HIS A 133 17.80 -8.70 -8.13
C HIS A 133 16.81 -8.45 -9.27
N GLN A 134 16.53 -7.17 -9.57
CA GLN A 134 15.69 -6.77 -10.70
C GLN A 134 16.17 -7.43 -12.01
N SER A 135 17.47 -7.44 -12.28
CA SER A 135 18.04 -8.03 -13.51
C SER A 135 17.82 -9.55 -13.62
N GLN A 136 17.63 -10.26 -12.50
CA GLN A 136 17.28 -11.69 -12.51
C GLN A 136 15.79 -11.87 -12.85
N LEU A 137 14.91 -11.08 -12.22
CA LEU A 137 13.48 -11.10 -12.49
C LEU A 137 13.14 -10.70 -13.93
N GLU A 138 13.80 -9.68 -14.48
CA GLU A 138 13.61 -9.25 -15.87
C GLU A 138 13.96 -10.37 -16.87
N ARG A 139 15.00 -11.16 -16.58
CA ARG A 139 15.37 -12.33 -17.39
C ARG A 139 14.34 -13.45 -17.28
N LEU A 140 13.82 -13.71 -16.09
CA LEU A 140 12.79 -14.74 -15.87
C LEU A 140 11.46 -14.39 -16.55
N LEU A 141 11.09 -13.11 -16.57
CA LEU A 141 9.83 -12.64 -17.13
C LEU A 141 9.93 -12.17 -18.59
N GLU A 142 11.14 -12.17 -19.15
CA GLU A 142 11.48 -11.67 -20.48
C GLU A 142 10.92 -10.26 -20.75
N ARG A 143 11.06 -9.36 -19.76
CA ARG A 143 10.55 -7.98 -19.83
C ARG A 143 11.31 -7.05 -18.92
N SER A 144 11.29 -5.77 -19.24
CA SER A 144 11.75 -4.72 -18.33
C SER A 144 10.78 -4.53 -17.17
N LEU A 145 11.34 -4.35 -15.97
CA LEU A 145 10.60 -4.05 -14.76
C LEU A 145 11.01 -2.68 -14.24
N HIS A 146 10.06 -1.97 -13.67
CA HIS A 146 10.24 -0.62 -13.15
C HIS A 146 9.79 -0.64 -11.70
N PRO A 147 10.69 -0.53 -10.72
CA PRO A 147 10.28 -0.43 -9.33
C PRO A 147 9.49 0.86 -9.13
N ILE A 148 8.32 0.75 -8.53
CA ILE A 148 7.40 1.88 -8.33
C ILE A 148 7.01 2.07 -6.87
N GLY A 149 7.51 1.24 -5.96
CA GLY A 149 7.14 1.33 -4.55
C GLY A 149 7.51 0.11 -3.74
N PHE A 150 7.16 0.17 -2.46
CA PHE A 150 7.27 -0.92 -1.51
C PHE A 150 5.94 -1.17 -0.83
N SER A 151 5.73 -2.38 -0.36
CA SER A 151 4.54 -2.75 0.39
C SER A 151 4.87 -3.82 1.40
N ASN A 152 4.11 -3.82 2.48
CA ASN A 152 3.96 -5.01 3.30
C ASN A 152 2.50 -5.38 3.51
N ILE A 153 1.62 -4.93 2.61
CA ILE A 153 0.17 -5.18 2.64
C ILE A 153 -0.16 -6.68 2.50
N PHE A 154 0.70 -7.47 1.86
CA PHE A 154 0.45 -8.89 1.57
C PHE A 154 1.09 -9.85 2.58
N ASP A 155 1.23 -9.40 3.82
CA ASP A 155 1.81 -10.12 4.95
C ASP A 155 3.33 -10.25 5.01
N ASP A 156 4.02 -10.16 3.88
CA ASP A 156 5.48 -10.09 3.81
C ASP A 156 5.97 -8.65 3.99
N ASP A 157 6.99 -8.42 4.82
CA ASP A 157 7.62 -7.10 4.95
C ASP A 157 8.53 -6.83 3.76
N GLY A 158 8.54 -5.62 3.21
CA GLY A 158 9.54 -5.19 2.23
C GLY A 158 9.31 -5.65 0.79
N LEU A 159 8.07 -6.00 0.41
CA LEU A 159 7.74 -6.36 -0.98
C LEU A 159 8.04 -5.20 -1.92
N VAL A 160 8.80 -5.46 -2.98
CA VAL A 160 8.97 -4.46 -4.06
C VAL A 160 7.77 -4.56 -4.99
N ILE A 161 7.19 -3.42 -5.33
CA ILE A 161 6.16 -3.34 -6.37
C ILE A 161 6.83 -2.92 -7.67
N TYR A 162 6.69 -3.73 -8.71
CA TYR A 162 7.16 -3.42 -10.05
C TYR A 162 5.98 -3.13 -10.99
N SER A 163 6.22 -2.28 -11.98
CA SER A 163 5.41 -2.20 -13.20
C SER A 163 6.26 -2.62 -14.38
N ASP A 164 5.68 -3.29 -15.38
CA ASP A 164 6.36 -3.46 -16.68
C ASP A 164 5.97 -2.39 -17.69
N ASP A 165 6.49 -2.49 -18.91
CA ASP A 165 6.24 -1.53 -20.00
C ASP A 165 4.77 -1.43 -20.44
N ALA A 166 3.98 -2.48 -20.18
CA ALA A 166 2.55 -2.51 -20.48
C ALA A 166 1.69 -1.96 -19.32
N GLY A 167 2.32 -1.58 -18.20
CA GLY A 167 1.61 -1.12 -17.01
C GLY A 167 1.01 -2.26 -16.18
N ARG A 168 1.51 -3.50 -16.36
CA ARG A 168 1.15 -4.64 -15.50
C ARG A 168 1.97 -4.57 -14.22
N LEU A 169 1.33 -4.87 -13.11
CA LEU A 169 1.89 -4.72 -11.77
C LEU A 169 2.24 -6.08 -11.19
N PHE A 170 3.38 -6.12 -10.50
CA PHE A 170 3.93 -7.29 -9.86
C PHE A 170 4.39 -6.94 -8.44
N ALA A 171 4.36 -7.92 -7.54
CA ALA A 171 4.97 -7.85 -6.22
C ALA A 171 6.05 -8.92 -6.10
N ASP A 172 7.16 -8.56 -5.48
CA ASP A 172 8.30 -9.44 -5.29
C ASP A 172 8.65 -9.48 -3.80
N GLY A 173 8.64 -10.68 -3.24
CA GLY A 173 8.89 -10.92 -1.82
C GLY A 173 10.29 -11.39 -1.48
N GLU A 174 11.18 -11.53 -2.46
CA GLU A 174 12.56 -11.93 -2.18
C GLU A 174 13.32 -10.85 -1.38
N MET A 175 12.92 -9.59 -1.50
CA MET A 175 13.54 -8.47 -0.77
C MET A 175 13.01 -8.32 0.67
N GLY A 176 12.14 -9.23 1.13
CA GLY A 176 11.54 -9.15 2.44
C GLY A 176 12.42 -9.63 3.60
N SER A 177 12.12 -9.15 4.80
CA SER A 177 12.87 -9.54 6.02
C SER A 177 12.73 -11.02 6.38
N GLU A 178 11.67 -11.67 5.89
CA GLU A 178 11.40 -13.11 6.01
C GLU A 178 11.38 -13.79 4.63
N ASN A 179 12.38 -13.49 3.79
CA ASN A 179 12.53 -14.07 2.45
C ASN A 179 12.64 -15.62 2.51
N PRO A 180 11.75 -16.37 1.83
CA PRO A 180 11.83 -17.84 1.76
C PRO A 180 13.01 -18.37 0.92
N GLY A 181 13.76 -17.50 0.23
CA GLY A 181 14.91 -17.82 -0.60
C GLY A 181 14.56 -18.25 -2.03
N ASP A 182 13.30 -18.11 -2.43
CA ASP A 182 12.84 -18.40 -3.80
C ASP A 182 12.56 -17.08 -4.52
N SER A 183 13.20 -16.88 -5.68
CA SER A 183 12.93 -15.76 -6.59
C SER A 183 11.54 -15.83 -7.19
N ARG A 184 10.56 -15.40 -6.39
CA ARG A 184 9.15 -15.41 -6.75
C ARG A 184 8.65 -13.99 -6.91
N ILE A 185 8.14 -13.74 -8.11
CA ILE A 185 7.40 -12.54 -8.44
C ILE A 185 5.94 -12.90 -8.71
N ASP A 186 5.04 -12.30 -7.96
CA ASP A 186 3.61 -12.49 -8.07
C ASP A 186 2.99 -11.41 -8.94
N TYR A 187 2.18 -11.81 -9.92
CA TYR A 187 1.39 -10.89 -10.71
C TYR A 187 0.22 -10.33 -9.88
N LEU A 188 0.15 -9.00 -9.76
CA LEU A 188 -0.91 -8.32 -9.04
C LEU A 188 -2.09 -7.96 -9.94
N ALA A 189 -1.83 -7.23 -11.03
CA ALA A 189 -2.88 -6.66 -11.85
C ALA A 189 -2.42 -6.21 -13.23
N ALA A 190 -3.38 -6.06 -14.15
CA ALA A 190 -3.12 -5.58 -15.51
C ALA A 190 -2.93 -4.05 -15.60
N SER A 191 -3.21 -3.33 -14.51
CA SER A 191 -3.17 -1.86 -14.48
C SER A 191 -2.97 -1.34 -13.06
N PHE A 192 -2.44 -0.12 -12.98
CA PHE A 192 -2.18 0.58 -11.72
C PHE A 192 -3.43 0.71 -10.86
N ASP A 193 -4.55 1.12 -11.46
CA ASP A 193 -5.83 1.29 -10.77
C ASP A 193 -6.29 -0.02 -10.13
N ARG A 194 -6.20 -1.12 -10.89
CA ARG A 194 -6.63 -2.42 -10.40
C ARG A 194 -5.71 -2.93 -9.29
N ALA A 195 -4.41 -2.66 -9.37
CA ALA A 195 -3.47 -2.96 -8.30
C ALA A 195 -3.80 -2.18 -7.02
N LEU A 196 -4.10 -0.88 -7.12
CA LEU A 196 -4.54 -0.06 -5.98
C LEU A 196 -5.82 -0.61 -5.36
N GLU A 197 -6.79 -1.01 -6.17
CA GLU A 197 -8.00 -1.66 -5.65
C GLU A 197 -7.70 -2.96 -4.90
N ILE A 198 -6.82 -3.81 -5.43
CA ILE A 198 -6.45 -5.07 -4.78
C ILE A 198 -5.76 -4.80 -3.45
N MET A 199 -4.72 -3.95 -3.44
CA MET A 199 -3.98 -3.60 -2.23
C MET A 199 -4.90 -3.02 -1.15
N LEU A 200 -5.76 -2.08 -1.54
CA LEU A 200 -6.67 -1.41 -0.59
C LEU A 200 -7.89 -2.25 -0.21
N ARG A 201 -8.23 -3.33 -0.94
CA ARG A 201 -9.30 -4.26 -0.57
C ARG A 201 -8.80 -5.46 0.23
N TYR A 202 -7.62 -5.98 -0.09
CA TYR A 202 -7.03 -7.16 0.58
C TYR A 202 -6.93 -6.92 2.09
N SER A 203 -6.51 -5.72 2.41
CA SER A 203 -6.39 -5.18 3.75
C SER A 203 -7.69 -5.13 4.58
N ALA A 204 -8.87 -5.30 3.98
CA ALA A 204 -10.13 -5.27 4.70
C ALA A 204 -10.52 -6.66 5.24
N LYS A 205 -9.86 -7.73 4.74
CA LYS A 205 -10.14 -9.12 5.12
C LYS A 205 -9.19 -9.65 6.22
N SER A 206 -8.01 -9.06 6.38
CA SER A 206 -7.07 -9.45 7.44
C SER A 206 -7.58 -9.13 8.86
N ASP A 207 -8.57 -8.25 8.98
CA ASP A 207 -9.10 -7.78 10.27
C ASP A 207 -10.10 -8.78 10.92
N GLU A 208 -10.36 -9.93 10.29
CA GLU A 208 -11.33 -10.93 10.78
C GLU A 208 -10.72 -12.12 11.56
N TRP A 209 -9.40 -12.24 11.73
CA TRP A 209 -8.81 -13.46 12.32
C TRP A 209 -7.90 -13.24 13.52
N PRO A 210 -8.43 -13.21 14.76
CA PRO A 210 -7.62 -13.48 15.93
C PRO A 210 -7.32 -14.99 15.98
N GLY A 211 -6.11 -15.38 15.58
CA GLY A 211 -5.57 -16.72 15.89
C GLY A 211 -5.30 -17.68 14.72
N VAL A 212 -5.24 -17.22 13.46
CA VAL A 212 -4.66 -18.04 12.39
C VAL A 212 -3.22 -17.61 12.11
N PRO A 213 -2.25 -18.54 12.13
CA PRO A 213 -0.88 -18.24 11.72
C PRO A 213 -0.86 -17.83 10.25
N ALA A 214 -0.09 -16.78 9.94
CA ALA A 214 0.08 -16.21 8.60
C ALA A 214 0.55 -17.22 7.53
N SER A 215 1.03 -18.40 7.94
CA SER A 215 1.56 -19.44 7.05
C SER A 215 0.53 -20.20 6.20
N GLY A 216 -0.77 -19.91 6.32
CA GLY A 216 -1.84 -20.73 5.75
C GLY A 216 -2.53 -20.21 4.48
N MET A 217 -2.20 -19.02 3.95
CA MET A 217 -3.07 -18.33 2.98
C MET A 217 -2.46 -18.14 1.58
N TRP A 218 -1.71 -19.14 1.14
CA TRP A 218 -1.13 -19.24 -0.21
C TRP A 218 -2.18 -19.67 -1.26
N CYS A 219 -3.21 -18.87 -1.47
CA CYS A 219 -4.18 -19.06 -2.54
C CYS A 219 -4.43 -17.75 -3.30
N TYR A 220 -3.36 -17.06 -3.67
CA TYR A 220 -3.40 -16.24 -4.88
C TYR A 220 -3.17 -17.18 -6.05
N ASN A 221 -4.06 -17.10 -7.05
CA ASN A 221 -4.06 -17.95 -8.24
C ASN A 221 -2.62 -18.32 -8.62
N LYS A 222 -2.26 -19.61 -8.45
CA LYS A 222 -1.21 -20.21 -9.24
C LYS A 222 -1.58 -19.93 -10.69
N VAL A 223 -1.07 -18.84 -11.25
CA VAL A 223 -0.79 -18.82 -12.67
C VAL A 223 0.37 -19.79 -12.78
N SER A 224 0.04 -21.10 -12.89
CA SER A 224 1.05 -22.05 -13.32
C SER A 224 1.57 -21.54 -14.65
N ALA A 225 2.84 -21.81 -14.92
CA ALA A 225 3.50 -21.47 -16.17
C ALA A 225 2.74 -21.97 -17.43
N ASP A 226 1.65 -22.74 -17.28
CA ASP A 226 0.80 -23.24 -18.35
C ASP A 226 -0.17 -22.19 -18.93
N ALA A 227 -0.46 -21.09 -18.22
CA ALA A 227 -1.36 -20.04 -18.74
C ALA A 227 -0.68 -19.09 -19.74
N ALA A 228 0.65 -19.16 -19.89
CA ALA A 228 1.39 -18.38 -20.88
C ALA A 228 1.25 -18.92 -22.32
N HIS A 229 0.43 -19.95 -22.56
CA HIS A 229 0.23 -20.57 -23.88
C HIS A 229 -1.19 -20.39 -24.47
N SER A 230 -2.01 -19.49 -23.94
CA SER A 230 -3.34 -19.22 -24.53
C SER A 230 -3.71 -17.73 -24.56
N ILE A 231 -2.81 -16.92 -25.11
CA ILE A 231 -3.21 -15.65 -25.73
C ILE A 231 -2.46 -15.58 -27.06
N SER A 232 -3.08 -16.19 -28.08
CA SER A 232 -2.80 -15.97 -29.50
C SER A 232 -4.01 -15.31 -30.15
#